data_AF-A0A085TRK6-F1
#
_entry.id   AF-A0A085TRK6-F1
#
_cell.length_a   1.000
_cell.length_b   1.000
_cell.length_c   1.000
_cell.angle_alpha   90.00
_cell.angle_beta   90.00
_cell.angle_gamma   90.00
#
_symmetry.space_group_name_H-M   'P 1'
#
loop_
_entity.id
_entity.type
_entity.pdbx_description
1 polymer ?
#
loop_
_entity_poly.entity_id
_entity_poly.type
_entity_poly.pdbx_seq_one_letter_code
_entity_poly.pdbx_strand_id
1 'polypeptide(L)'
;MKVEDEERIAADLAKIMAMICIRNTRLEDLHAGVQPVTLTGDYSDVNVIDATGQTIPWRTVSHIDDAQMADLMRDIVNRLFTFHMRRDDLRFRDHLDRWMTASNKWGSAAGRC
;
A
#
# COMPACT_ATOMS: atom_id res chain seq x y z
N MET A 1 1.57 -23.81 -20.43
CA MET A 1 1.43 -22.34 -20.57
C MET A 1 2.83 -21.80 -20.83
N LYS A 2 3.01 -20.82 -21.72
CA LYS A 2 4.33 -20.19 -21.88
C LYS A 2 4.61 -19.32 -20.66
N VAL A 3 5.88 -19.18 -20.28
CA VAL A 3 6.27 -18.34 -19.12
C VAL A 3 5.77 -16.89 -19.29
N GLU A 4 5.82 -16.36 -20.50
CA GLU A 4 5.30 -15.02 -20.84
C GLU A 4 3.79 -14.90 -20.60
N ASP A 5 3.01 -15.97 -20.86
CA ASP A 5 1.57 -15.98 -20.58
C ASP A 5 1.31 -15.99 -19.07
N GLU A 6 2.13 -16.72 -18.31
CA GLU A 6 2.05 -16.79 -16.85
C GLU A 6 2.37 -15.43 -16.20
N GLU A 7 3.44 -14.77 -16.63
CA GLU A 7 3.81 -13.43 -16.16
C GLU A 7 2.72 -12.41 -16.46
N ARG A 8 2.15 -12.44 -17.67
CA ARG A 8 1.06 -11.54 -18.04
C ARG A 8 -0.18 -11.77 -17.16
N ILE A 9 -0.58 -13.02 -16.98
CA ILE A 9 -1.72 -13.37 -16.13
C ILE A 9 -1.48 -12.96 -14.68
N ALA A 10 -0.28 -13.21 -14.14
CA ALA A 10 0.10 -12.80 -12.79
C ALA A 10 0.06 -11.28 -12.62
N ALA A 11 0.51 -10.51 -13.61
CA ALA A 11 0.49 -9.06 -13.58
C ALA A 11 -0.94 -8.50 -13.60
N ASP A 12 -1.82 -9.09 -14.42
CA ASP A 12 -3.23 -8.68 -14.50
C ASP A 12 -3.97 -9.02 -13.19
N LEU A 13 -3.74 -10.22 -12.63
CA LEU A 13 -4.28 -10.63 -11.34
C LEU A 13 -3.81 -9.72 -10.19
N ALA A 14 -2.51 -9.39 -10.16
CA ALA A 14 -1.97 -8.51 -9.14
C ALA A 14 -2.62 -7.12 -9.18
N LYS A 15 -2.80 -6.54 -10.37
CA LYS A 15 -3.47 -5.23 -10.53
C LYS A 15 -4.93 -5.28 -10.09
N ILE A 16 -5.70 -6.27 -10.53
CA ILE A 16 -7.13 -6.32 -10.18
C ILE A 16 -7.35 -6.61 -8.70
N MET A 17 -6.51 -7.46 -8.09
CA MET A 17 -6.53 -7.70 -6.64
C MET A 17 -6.15 -6.43 -5.87
N ALA A 18 -5.13 -5.69 -6.29
CA ALA A 18 -4.79 -4.42 -5.67
C ALA A 18 -5.94 -3.41 -5.79
N MET A 19 -6.65 -3.39 -6.92
CA MET A 19 -7.78 -2.50 -7.15
C MET A 19 -9.02 -2.81 -6.31
N ILE A 20 -9.32 -4.10 -6.08
CA ILE A 20 -10.55 -4.54 -5.40
C ILE A 20 -10.33 -4.71 -3.90
N CYS A 21 -9.15 -5.20 -3.49
CA CYS A 21 -8.90 -5.56 -2.09
C CYS A 21 -8.20 -4.47 -1.28
N ILE A 22 -7.56 -3.51 -1.94
CA ILE A 22 -6.77 -2.45 -1.27
C ILE A 22 -7.29 -1.08 -1.65
N ARG A 23 -7.31 -0.75 -2.94
CA ARG A 23 -8.00 0.45 -3.42
C ARG A 23 -9.50 0.28 -3.29
N ASN A 24 -10.22 1.40 -3.26
CA ASN A 24 -11.65 1.41 -3.00
C ASN A 24 -12.03 0.83 -1.63
N THR A 25 -11.12 0.94 -0.65
CA THR A 25 -11.37 0.59 0.74
C THR A 25 -11.23 1.84 1.63
N ARG A 26 -11.18 1.66 2.96
CA ARG A 26 -10.88 2.74 3.93
C ARG A 26 -9.58 3.49 3.65
N LEU A 27 -8.68 2.92 2.85
CA LEU A 27 -7.49 3.63 2.39
C LEU A 27 -7.82 4.93 1.64
N GLU A 28 -8.95 4.98 0.92
CA GLU A 28 -9.38 6.20 0.23
C GLU A 28 -9.79 7.30 1.21
N ASP A 29 -10.43 6.95 2.33
CA ASP A 29 -10.79 7.91 3.37
C ASP A 29 -9.54 8.56 4.00
N LEU A 30 -8.46 7.78 4.16
CA LEU A 30 -7.17 8.27 4.65
C LEU A 30 -6.48 9.19 3.64
N HIS A 31 -6.69 8.93 2.35
CA HIS A 31 -6.09 9.67 1.24
C HIS A 31 -6.86 10.95 0.87
N ALA A 32 -8.18 10.97 1.11
CA ALA A 32 -9.05 12.10 0.79
C ALA A 32 -8.89 13.32 1.71
N GLY A 33 -7.84 13.33 2.55
CA GLY A 33 -7.51 14.47 3.39
C GLY A 33 -7.19 15.73 2.55
N VAL A 34 -7.48 16.91 3.11
CA VAL A 34 -7.15 18.17 2.46
C VAL A 34 -5.63 18.32 2.42
N GLN A 35 -5.08 18.44 1.22
CA GLN A 35 -3.67 18.77 1.04
C GLN A 35 -3.45 20.28 1.12
N PRO A 36 -2.38 20.73 1.80
CA PRO A 36 -2.03 22.14 1.85
C PRO A 36 -1.52 22.64 0.49
N VAL A 37 -1.65 23.93 0.24
CA VAL A 37 -1.05 24.59 -0.93
C VAL A 37 0.40 24.93 -0.62
N THR A 38 1.30 24.66 -1.57
CA THR A 38 2.71 25.07 -1.55
C THR A 38 2.98 26.04 -2.69
N LEU A 39 3.82 27.04 -2.45
CA LEU A 39 4.31 27.99 -3.45
C LEU A 39 5.65 27.56 -4.05
N THR A 40 6.41 26.70 -3.36
CA THR A 40 7.68 26.15 -3.85
C THR A 40 7.50 24.86 -4.66
N GLY A 41 6.39 24.15 -4.45
CA GLY A 41 6.08 22.88 -5.11
C GLY A 41 6.72 21.65 -4.44
N ASP A 42 7.70 21.85 -3.57
CA ASP A 42 8.39 20.79 -2.81
C ASP A 42 7.93 20.70 -1.34
N TYR A 43 6.90 21.48 -0.98
CA TYR A 43 6.34 21.59 0.37
C TYR A 43 7.35 22.01 1.45
N SER A 44 8.50 22.61 1.08
CA SER A 44 9.45 23.19 2.07
C SER A 44 8.88 24.38 2.82
N ASP A 45 7.89 25.05 2.23
CA ASP A 45 7.22 26.23 2.75
C ASP A 45 5.95 25.91 3.56
N VAL A 46 5.60 24.63 3.71
CA VAL A 46 4.39 24.20 4.41
C VAL A 46 4.71 23.59 5.77
N ASN A 47 4.01 24.04 6.80
CA ASN A 47 4.10 23.50 8.16
C ASN A 47 2.72 23.21 8.74
N VAL A 48 2.65 22.23 9.64
CA VAL A 48 1.51 21.98 10.53
C VAL A 48 1.84 22.52 11.91
N ILE A 49 0.89 23.18 12.54
CA ILE A 49 0.99 23.62 13.93
C ILE A 49 0.02 22.76 14.74
N ASP A 50 0.55 22.02 15.72
CA ASP A 50 -0.28 21.19 16.59
C ASP A 50 -0.91 21.99 17.74
N ALA A 51 -1.71 21.32 18.57
CA ALA A 51 -2.39 21.96 19.70
C ALA A 51 -1.43 22.46 20.80
N THR A 52 -0.17 22.02 20.81
CA THR A 52 0.86 22.51 21.75
C THR A 52 1.61 23.73 21.20
N GLY A 53 1.35 24.11 19.95
CA GLY A 53 2.09 25.16 19.24
C GLY A 53 3.38 24.65 18.60
N GLN A 54 3.60 23.33 18.51
CA GLN A 54 4.74 22.77 17.81
C GLN A 54 4.57 22.95 16.30
N THR A 55 5.56 23.59 15.67
CA THR A 55 5.66 23.66 14.20
C THR A 55 6.35 22.39 13.69
N ILE A 56 5.65 21.65 12.83
CA ILE A 56 6.12 20.41 12.21
C ILE A 56 6.16 20.62 10.70
N PRO A 57 7.31 20.40 10.03
CA PRO A 57 7.37 20.44 8.57
C PRO A 57 6.39 19.45 7.94
N TRP A 58 5.60 19.89 6.94
CA TRP A 58 4.60 19.03 6.29
C TRP A 58 5.19 17.69 5.83
N ARG A 59 6.40 17.74 5.25
CA ARG A 59 7.14 16.57 4.76
C ARG A 59 7.44 15.50 5.82
N THR A 60 7.34 15.83 7.11
CA THR A 60 7.56 14.89 8.21
C THR A 60 6.28 14.53 8.96
N VAL A 61 5.15 15.14 8.61
CA VAL A 61 3.84 14.81 9.19
C VAL A 61 3.40 13.46 8.67
N SER A 62 2.72 12.68 9.52
CA SER A 62 2.09 11.42 9.07
C SER A 62 0.89 11.74 8.18
N HIS A 63 1.03 11.50 6.89
CA HIS A 63 -0.03 11.65 5.89
C HIS A 63 0.22 10.67 4.73
N ILE A 64 -0.74 10.60 3.81
CA ILE A 64 -0.61 9.88 2.54
C ILE A 64 -0.97 10.89 1.45
N ASP A 65 0.02 11.36 0.71
CA ASP A 65 -0.18 12.16 -0.51
C ASP A 65 -0.29 11.30 -1.77
N ASP A 66 -0.63 11.93 -2.91
CA ASP A 66 -0.76 11.26 -4.20
C ASP A 66 0.51 10.47 -4.60
N ALA A 67 1.70 10.99 -4.30
CA ALA A 67 2.95 10.34 -4.66
C ALA A 67 3.23 9.12 -3.78
N GLN A 68 3.08 9.26 -2.46
CA GLN A 68 3.17 8.19 -1.47
C GLN A 68 2.14 7.10 -1.76
N MET A 69 0.94 7.49 -2.16
CA MET A 69 -0.12 6.58 -2.54
C MET A 69 0.20 5.82 -3.82
N ALA A 70 0.73 6.50 -4.85
CA ALA A 70 1.18 5.85 -6.08
C ALA A 70 2.31 4.84 -5.81
N ASP A 71 3.25 5.20 -4.95
CA ASP A 71 4.35 4.32 -4.54
C ASP A 71 3.87 3.11 -3.73
N LEU A 72 2.95 3.33 -2.79
CA LEU A 72 2.29 2.26 -2.03
C LEU A 72 1.61 1.26 -2.97
N MET A 73 0.85 1.75 -3.95
CA MET A 73 0.17 0.89 -4.92
C MET A 73 1.14 0.12 -5.80
N ARG A 74 2.25 0.75 -6.22
CA ARG A 74 3.30 0.09 -6.99
C ARG A 74 3.93 -1.06 -6.18
N ASP A 75 4.26 -0.83 -4.92
CA ASP A 75 4.81 -1.89 -4.05
C ASP A 75 3.81 -3.04 -3.86
N ILE A 76 2.54 -2.73 -3.60
CA ILE A 76 1.49 -3.74 -3.43
C ILE A 76 1.32 -4.59 -4.69
N VAL A 77 1.23 -3.98 -5.88
CA VAL A 77 1.11 -4.71 -7.13
C VAL A 77 2.34 -5.59 -7.36
N ASN A 78 3.55 -5.08 -7.11
CA ASN A 78 4.79 -5.85 -7.26
C ASN A 78 4.85 -7.05 -6.30
N ARG A 79 4.37 -6.89 -5.06
CA ARG A 79 4.31 -7.97 -4.06
C ARG A 79 3.28 -9.02 -4.42
N LEU A 80 2.09 -8.62 -4.90
CA LEU A 80 1.07 -9.54 -5.39
C LEU A 80 1.56 -10.31 -6.62
N PHE A 81 2.19 -9.62 -7.57
CA PHE A 81 2.83 -10.26 -8.72
C PHE A 81 3.88 -11.28 -8.28
N THR A 82 4.77 -10.90 -7.37
CA THR A 82 5.80 -11.79 -6.83
C THR A 82 5.18 -13.00 -6.14
N PHE A 83 4.10 -12.80 -5.38
CA PHE A 83 3.36 -13.89 -4.76
C PHE A 83 2.80 -14.86 -5.82
N HIS A 84 2.15 -14.36 -6.87
CA HIS A 84 1.64 -15.21 -7.94
C HIS A 84 2.74 -16.02 -8.64
N MET A 85 3.89 -15.41 -8.89
CA MET A 85 5.02 -16.07 -9.56
C MET A 85 5.80 -17.04 -8.66
N ARG A 86 5.80 -16.84 -7.34
CA ARG A 86 6.69 -17.56 -6.41
C ARG A 86 5.99 -18.39 -5.35
N ARG A 87 4.66 -18.40 -5.27
CA ARG A 87 3.90 -19.17 -4.26
C ARG A 87 4.26 -20.66 -4.19
N ASP A 88 4.79 -21.23 -5.28
CA ASP A 88 5.18 -22.63 -5.36
C ASP A 88 6.66 -22.91 -5.04
N ASP A 89 7.47 -21.85 -4.85
CA ASP A 89 8.84 -21.95 -4.35
C ASP A 89 8.85 -22.24 -2.84
N LEU A 90 9.49 -23.34 -2.44
CA LEU A 90 9.62 -23.77 -1.03
C LEU A 90 10.20 -22.68 -0.13
N ARG A 91 11.23 -21.95 -0.58
CA ARG A 91 11.86 -20.89 0.23
C ARG A 91 10.93 -19.68 0.41
N PHE A 92 10.08 -19.44 -0.58
CA PHE A 92 9.08 -18.38 -0.51
C PHE A 92 7.95 -18.75 0.44
N ARG A 93 7.55 -20.03 0.48
CA ARG A 93 6.55 -20.55 1.44
C ARG A 93 6.99 -20.37 2.90
N ASP A 94 8.23 -20.69 3.24
CA ASP A 94 8.78 -20.44 4.59
C ASP A 94 8.68 -18.95 5.00
N HIS A 95 8.83 -18.04 4.03
CA HIS A 95 8.66 -16.61 4.25
C HIS A 95 7.19 -16.24 4.47
N LEU A 96 6.26 -16.82 3.72
CA LEU A 96 4.82 -16.59 3.88
C LEU A 96 4.30 -17.06 5.24
N ASP A 97 4.77 -18.20 5.74
CA ASP A 97 4.35 -18.75 7.03
C ASP A 97 4.69 -17.82 8.21
N ARG A 98 5.82 -17.10 8.12
CA ARG A 98 6.18 -16.06 9.10
C ARG A 98 5.17 -14.91 9.10
N TRP A 99 4.73 -14.46 7.93
CA TRP A 99 3.74 -13.40 7.80
C TRP A 99 2.35 -13.85 8.24
N MET A 100 1.95 -15.08 7.96
CA MET A 100 0.70 -15.66 8.45
C MET A 100 0.68 -15.72 9.99
N THR A 101 1.80 -16.08 10.60
CA THR A 101 1.92 -16.07 12.07
C THR A 101 1.78 -14.65 12.63
N ALA A 102 2.35 -13.65 11.95
CA ALA A 102 2.21 -12.25 12.36
C ALA A 102 0.79 -11.71 12.18
N SER A 103 0.09 -12.08 11.10
CA SER A 103 -1.26 -11.60 10.79
C SER A 103 -2.35 -12.19 11.70
N ASN A 104 -2.08 -13.32 12.36
CA ASN A 104 -2.99 -13.89 13.38
C ASN A 104 -3.31 -12.90 14.51
N LYS A 105 -2.48 -11.87 14.72
CA LYS A 105 -2.71 -10.81 15.71
C LYS A 105 -3.80 -9.82 15.30
N TRP A 106 -4.26 -9.83 14.05
CA TRP A 106 -5.24 -8.86 13.53
C TRP A 106 -6.71 -9.22 13.86
N GLY A 107 -6.95 -10.32 14.59
CA GLY A 107 -8.28 -10.74 15.04
C GLY A 107 -9.14 -11.37 13.94
N SER A 108 -10.10 -12.20 14.33
CA SER A 108 -11.01 -12.91 13.42
C SER A 108 -12.15 -12.00 12.96
N ALA A 109 -11.87 -11.08 12.04
CA ALA A 109 -12.89 -10.30 11.33
C ALA A 109 -13.19 -10.85 9.92
N ALA A 110 -12.82 -12.11 9.64
CA ALA A 110 -13.26 -12.80 8.43
C ALA A 110 -14.70 -13.28 8.63
N GLY A 111 -15.67 -12.40 8.40
CA GLY A 111 -17.08 -12.64 8.65
C GLY A 111 -17.97 -12.10 7.55
N ARG A 112 -18.35 -13.00 6.64
CA ARG A 112 -19.46 -12.91 5.65
C ARG A 112 -19.27 -11.91 4.52
N CYS A 113 -18.88 -12.44 3.35
CA CYS A 113 -19.44 -12.06 2.07
C CYS A 113 -20.31 -13.22 1.58
#